data_AF-A0A286P6I4-F1
#
_entry.id   AF-A0A286P6I4-F1
#
_cell.length_a   1.000
_cell.length_b   1.000
_cell.length_c   1.000
_cell.angle_alpha   90.00
_cell.angle_beta   90.00
_cell.angle_gamma   90.00
#
_symmetry.space_group_name_H-M   'P 1'
#
loop_
_entity.id
_entity.type
_entity.pdbx_description
1 polymer ?
#
loop_
_entity_poly.entity_id
_entity_poly.type
_entity_poly.pdbx_seq_one_letter_code
_entity_poly.pdbx_strand_id
1 'polypeptide(L)' 'MRGLRLYEAWKALGVPFEQEPMTAVFGLTFVALDPDGHRLRVCTPDN' A
#
# COMPACT_ATOMS: atom_id res chain seq x y z
N MET A 1 3.63 11.98 -1.27
CA MET A 1 3.19 11.43 -2.59
C MET A 1 3.84 10.08 -2.99
N ARG A 2 4.94 9.63 -2.36
CA ARG A 2 5.68 8.41 -2.80
C ARG A 2 4.88 7.11 -2.62
N GLY A 3 4.09 6.99 -1.55
CA GLY A 3 3.27 5.80 -1.29
C GLY A 3 2.15 5.59 -2.31
N LEU A 4 1.54 6.66 -2.83
CA LEU A 4 0.51 6.55 -3.86
C LEU A 4 1.09 6.03 -5.18
N ARG A 5 2.31 6.47 -5.55
CA ARG A 5 3.00 5.93 -6.74
C ARG A 5 3.31 4.45 -6.60
N LEU A 6 3.66 3.98 -5.40
CA LEU A 6 3.90 2.56 -5.14
C LEU A 6 2.62 1.75 -5.24
N TYR A 7 1.52 2.26 -4.67
CA TYR A 7 0.20 1.65 -4.81
C TYR A 7 -0.19 1.47 -6.28
N GLU A 8 -0.10 2.53 -7.09
CA GLU A 8 -0.44 2.45 -8.53
C GLU A 8 0.44 1.46 -9.29
N ALA A 9 1.75 1.41 -8.97
CA ALA A 9 2.67 0.45 -9.59
C ALA A 9 2.28 -1.00 -9.25
N TRP A 10 1.92 -1.28 -8.00
CA TRP A 10 1.53 -2.62 -7.56
C TRP A 10 0.16 -3.02 -8.10
N LYS A 11 -0.78 -2.07 -8.16
CA LYS A 11 -2.07 -2.24 -8.81
C LYS A 11 -1.94 -2.59 -10.29
N ALA A 12 -1.04 -1.91 -11.01
CA ALA A 12 -0.74 -2.23 -12.41
C ALA A 12 -0.12 -3.63 -12.59
N LEU A 13 0.52 -4.18 -11.57
CA LEU A 13 1.04 -5.56 -11.54
C LEU A 13 -0.01 -6.59 -11.11
N GLY A 14 -1.25 -6.18 -10.83
CA GLY A 14 -2.34 -7.06 -10.39
C GLY A 14 -2.22 -7.51 -8.94
N VAL A 15 -1.43 -6.83 -8.11
CA VAL A 15 -1.33 -7.14 -6.68
C VAL A 15 -2.68 -6.88 -6.00
N PRO A 16 -3.25 -7.86 -5.28
CA PRO A 16 -4.48 -7.67 -4.53
C PRO A 16 -4.24 -6.83 -3.27
N PHE A 17 -5.24 -6.02 -2.91
CA PHE A 17 -5.20 -5.17 -1.72
C PHE A 17 -6.34 -5.53 -0.77
N GLU A 18 -5.98 -5.78 0.49
CA GLU A 18 -6.96 -5.92 1.57
C GLU A 18 -7.46 -4.54 2.04
N GLN A 19 -6.58 -3.54 1.97
CA GLN A 19 -6.90 -2.16 2.34
C GLN A 19 -6.32 -1.19 1.31
N GLU A 20 -7.20 -0.40 0.69
CA GLU A 20 -6.81 0.70 -0.19
C GLU A 20 -6.05 1.82 0.57
N PRO A 21 -5.32 2.70 -0.15
CA PRO A 21 -4.59 3.80 0.48
C PRO A 21 -5.50 4.71 1.31
N MET A 22 -5.08 4.96 2.55
CA MET A 22 -5.70 5.93 3.45
C MET A 22 -4.64 6.72 4.21
N THR A 23 -5.02 7.87 4.76
CA THR A 23 -4.16 8.67 5.63
C THR A 23 -4.33 8.24 7.07
N ALA A 24 -3.24 7.84 7.72
CA ALA A 24 -3.16 7.58 9.16
C ALA A 24 -2.38 8.71 9.86
N VAL A 25 -2.25 8.63 11.20
CA VAL A 25 -1.52 9.62 12.02
C VAL A 25 -0.02 9.74 11.67
N PHE A 26 0.52 8.77 10.93
CA PHE A 26 1.91 8.72 10.48
C PHE A 26 2.05 8.85 8.94
N GLY A 27 0.98 9.28 8.26
CA GLY A 27 0.94 9.49 6.82
C GLY A 27 0.22 8.39 6.05
N LEU A 28 0.47 8.31 4.74
CA LEU A 28 -0.22 7.40 3.83
C LEU A 28 0.15 5.92 4.11
N THR A 29 -0.88 5.08 4.22
CA THR A 29 -0.76 3.63 4.43
C THR A 29 -1.72 2.82 3.57
N PHE A 30 -1.32 1.61 3.17
CA PHE A 30 -2.18 0.60 2.54
C PHE A 30 -1.73 -0.83 2.90
N VAL A 31 -2.58 -1.83 2.61
CA VAL A 31 -2.25 -3.25 2.84
C VAL A 31 -2.45 -4.05 1.56
N ALA A 32 -1.34 -4.60 1.06
CA ALA A 32 -1.32 -5.54 -0.06
C ALA A 32 -1.28 -6.99 0.44
N LEU A 33 -1.65 -7.92 -0.42
CA LEU A 33 -1.51 -9.36 -0.20
C LEU A 33 -0.44 -9.92 -1.13
N ASP A 34 0.46 -10.73 -0.60
CA ASP A 34 1.38 -11.54 -1.41
C ASP A 34 0.65 -12.77 -2.01
N PRO A 35 1.30 -13.56 -2.88
CA PRO A 35 0.68 -14.75 -3.48
C PRO A 35 0.22 -15.82 -2.48
N ASP A 36 0.82 -15.85 -1.29
CA ASP A 36 0.46 -16.78 -0.21
C ASP A 36 -0.66 -16.21 0.68
N GLY A 37 -1.06 -14.95 0.47
CA GLY A 37 -2.09 -14.25 1.25
C GLY A 37 -1.54 -13.56 2.50
N HIS A 38 -0.22 -13.42 2.67
CA HIS A 38 0.34 -12.64 3.76
C HIS A 38 0.13 -11.15 3.53
N ARG A 39 -0.11 -10.43 4.64
CA ARG A 39 -0.38 -8.98 4.63
C ARG A 39 0.92 -8.20 4.64
N LEU A 40 1.12 -7.40 3.59
CA LEU A 40 2.20 -6.43 3.49
C LEU A 40 1.66 -5.02 3.74
N ARG A 41 1.97 -4.44 4.90
CA ARG A 41 1.61 -3.05 5.19
C ARG A 41 2.72 -2.11 4.76
N VAL A 42 2.37 -1.20 3.86
CA VAL A 42 3.27 -0.12 3.46
C VAL A 42 2.90 1.12 4.27
N CYS A 43 3.86 1.59 5.07
CA CYS A 43 3.79 2.87 5.76
C CYS A 43 4.83 3.80 5.13
N THR A 44 4.38 4.79 4.36
CA THR A 44 5.30 5.84 3.91
C THR A 44 5.23 6.99 4.90
N PRO A 45 6.32 7.30 5.63
CA PRO A 45 6.34 8.46 6.51
C PRO A 45 6.15 9.73 5.68
N ASP A 46 5.35 10.66 6.22
CA ASP A 46 5.30 12.02 5.73
C ASP A 46 6.64 12.68 6.10
N ASN A 47 7.42 13.08 5.09
CA ASN A 47 8.59 13.91 5.26
C ASN A 47 8.29 15.33 4.80
#